data_AF-G5AS69-F1
#
_entry.id   AF-G5AS69-F1
#
_cell.length_a   1.000
_cell.length_b   1.000
_cell.length_c   1.000
_cell.angle_alpha   90.00
_cell.angle_beta   90.00
_cell.angle_gamma   90.00
#
_symmetry.space_group_name_H-M   'P 1'
#
loop_
_entity.id
_entity.type
_entity.pdbx_description
1 polymer ?
#
loop_
_entity_poly.entity_id
_entity_poly.type
_entity_poly.pdbx_seq_one_letter_code
_entity_poly.pdbx_strand_id
1 'polypeptide(L)'
;MKTLIAAYSGVLRGERRAEAARSEGSHRRSPLSREGSGKWGAGSSILSALQDLFSVTWLNRSKVEKQLQVISVLQWILSFLILGVACSAILMYTFCTDCWLIAVLYFTWLAFDWDTPKKGGRRSQWVRNWAVWRYFRDYFPIQLVKTHNLLTTRNYIFGYHPHGIMGLGAFCNFSTEATEVSKKFPGIRPYLATLAGNFRMPVLREYLMSGGICPVNRDTIDYLLSKNGSGNAIIIVVGGAAESLSSVPGKNSVTLKNRKGFVKLALRHGADLVPIYSFGENEVYKQVIFEEGSWGRWVQKKFQKYIGFAPCIFHGRGLFSSDTWGLMPYSKPITTVVGEPITIPRVEHPTQKDIDLYHTMYMEALVKLFDKHKTKFGLPETEVLEVN
;
A
#
# COMPACT_ATOMS: atom_id res chain seq x y z
N MET A 1 -15.30 -15.37 -32.90
CA MET A 1 -16.44 -15.25 -31.96
C MET A 1 -17.47 -16.39 -32.13
N LYS A 2 -17.05 -17.67 -32.21
CA LYS A 2 -17.98 -18.83 -32.26
C LYS A 2 -17.60 -20.01 -31.35
N THR A 3 -16.50 -19.89 -30.58
CA THR A 3 -15.96 -20.96 -29.71
C THR A 3 -16.25 -20.74 -28.22
N LEU A 4 -16.93 -19.65 -27.84
CA LEU A 4 -17.23 -19.28 -26.44
C LEU A 4 -18.67 -19.60 -26.01
N ILE A 5 -19.55 -19.96 -26.95
CA ILE A 5 -20.97 -20.23 -26.67
C ILE A 5 -21.21 -21.71 -26.28
N ALA A 6 -20.32 -22.63 -26.68
CA ALA A 6 -20.47 -24.07 -26.41
C ALA A 6 -20.23 -24.47 -24.94
N ALA A 7 -19.53 -23.64 -24.14
CA ALA A 7 -19.22 -23.94 -22.74
C ALA A 7 -20.40 -23.67 -21.77
N TYR A 8 -21.33 -22.78 -22.13
CA TYR A 8 -22.41 -22.35 -21.24
C TYR A 8 -23.65 -23.27 -21.25
N SER A 9 -23.81 -24.12 -22.27
CA SER A 9 -24.97 -25.02 -22.40
C SER A 9 -24.86 -26.34 -21.61
N GLY A 10 -23.67 -26.68 -21.10
CA GLY A 10 -23.45 -27.91 -20.33
C GLY A 10 -23.92 -27.86 -18.87
N VAL A 11 -23.82 -26.70 -18.24
CA VAL A 11 -24.06 -26.54 -16.78
C VAL A 11 -25.55 -26.62 -16.44
N LEU A 12 -26.43 -26.02 -17.27
CA LEU A 12 -27.89 -25.95 -17.07
C LEU A 12 -28.67 -27.26 -17.27
N ARG A 13 -27.97 -28.40 -17.41
CA ARG A 13 -28.54 -29.75 -17.38
C ARG A 13 -28.18 -30.54 -16.12
N GLY A 14 -27.22 -30.09 -15.32
CA GLY A 14 -26.84 -30.75 -14.05
C GLY A 14 -27.85 -30.52 -12.93
N GLU A 15 -28.31 -29.28 -12.76
CA GLU A 15 -29.12 -28.87 -11.60
C GLU A 15 -30.55 -29.46 -11.62
N ARG A 16 -31.15 -29.66 -12.79
CA ARG A 16 -32.51 -30.21 -12.93
C ARG A 16 -32.68 -31.70 -12.57
N ARG A 17 -31.62 -32.39 -12.13
CA ARG A 17 -31.71 -33.76 -11.59
C ARG A 17 -31.62 -33.84 -10.06
N ALA A 18 -31.37 -32.72 -9.35
CA ALA A 18 -31.25 -32.72 -7.89
C ALA A 18 -32.56 -32.48 -7.14
N GLU A 19 -33.57 -31.85 -7.77
CA GLU A 19 -34.84 -31.48 -7.10
C GLU A 19 -35.97 -32.53 -7.19
N ALA A 20 -35.77 -33.63 -7.93
CA ALA A 20 -36.81 -34.63 -8.17
C ALA A 20 -36.93 -35.73 -7.08
N ALA A 21 -36.24 -35.61 -5.95
CA ALA A 21 -36.12 -36.66 -4.95
C ALA A 21 -36.31 -36.16 -3.50
N ARG A 22 -37.47 -35.56 -3.21
CA ARG A 22 -37.96 -35.30 -1.83
C ARG A 22 -39.46 -34.97 -1.80
N SER A 23 -40.32 -35.96 -2.01
CA SER A 23 -41.76 -35.85 -1.76
C SER A 23 -42.37 -37.19 -1.34
N GLU A 24 -42.65 -37.38 -0.05
CA GLU A 24 -43.52 -38.46 0.44
C GLU A 24 -44.01 -38.19 1.88
N GLY A 25 -45.25 -38.60 2.21
CA GLY A 25 -45.90 -38.46 3.52
C GLY A 25 -46.75 -37.17 3.69
N SER A 26 -48.09 -37.21 3.49
CA SER A 26 -49.11 -37.60 4.49
C SER A 26 -49.18 -36.61 5.68
N HIS A 27 -50.27 -35.90 6.04
CA HIS A 27 -51.74 -36.13 5.93
C HIS A 27 -52.49 -34.75 6.11
N ARG A 28 -53.83 -34.54 6.13
CA ARG A 28 -55.02 -35.43 6.21
C ARG A 28 -56.30 -34.96 5.44
N ARG A 29 -57.25 -34.22 6.06
CA ARG A 29 -58.60 -33.85 5.55
C ARG A 29 -59.15 -32.54 6.16
N SER A 30 -60.01 -31.83 5.40
CA SER A 30 -60.86 -30.67 5.76
C SER A 30 -62.22 -31.13 6.38
N PRO A 31 -63.16 -30.26 6.85
CA PRO A 31 -63.91 -29.27 6.02
C PRO A 31 -64.40 -27.95 6.69
N LEU A 32 -64.89 -27.00 5.86
CA LEU A 32 -66.05 -26.05 6.01
C LEU A 32 -66.34 -25.38 7.39
N SER A 33 -66.66 -24.08 7.54
CA SER A 33 -67.33 -23.13 6.63
C SER A 33 -67.41 -21.68 7.21
N ARG A 34 -68.02 -20.77 6.43
CA ARG A 34 -68.72 -19.51 6.76
C ARG A 34 -68.04 -18.14 6.60
N GLU A 35 -68.83 -17.24 6.03
CA GLU A 35 -68.56 -15.88 5.58
C GLU A 35 -68.32 -14.88 6.72
N GLY A 36 -67.60 -13.80 6.40
CA GLY A 36 -67.39 -12.66 7.29
C GLY A 36 -67.05 -11.39 6.51
N SER A 37 -68.06 -10.56 6.29
CA SER A 37 -68.05 -9.22 5.67
C SER A 37 -66.77 -8.38 5.84
N GLY A 38 -66.32 -7.78 4.74
CA GLY A 38 -65.05 -7.06 4.65
C GLY A 38 -64.94 -5.68 5.32
N LYS A 39 -63.76 -5.10 5.09
CA LYS A 39 -63.47 -3.66 5.04
C LYS A 39 -62.09 -3.46 4.40
N TRP A 40 -61.97 -2.50 3.48
CA TRP A 40 -60.68 -2.08 2.94
C TRP A 40 -59.89 -1.32 4.01
N GLY A 41 -58.82 -1.92 4.52
CA GLY A 41 -57.90 -1.32 5.49
C GLY A 41 -56.76 -0.55 4.82
N ALA A 42 -57.07 0.46 4.00
CA ALA A 42 -56.06 1.36 3.44
C ALA A 42 -55.56 2.34 4.53
N GLY A 43 -54.61 1.89 5.36
CA GLY A 43 -54.14 2.67 6.52
C GLY A 43 -52.73 2.34 7.06
N SER A 44 -51.98 1.46 6.41
CA SER A 44 -50.63 1.05 6.84
C SER A 44 -49.57 1.26 5.74
N SER A 45 -49.50 2.48 5.18
CA SER A 45 -48.73 2.78 3.96
C SER A 45 -47.74 3.96 4.04
N ILE A 46 -47.66 4.68 5.15
CA ILE A 46 -46.64 5.74 5.34
C ILE A 46 -45.90 5.54 6.67
N LEU A 47 -46.60 5.40 7.79
CA LEU A 47 -45.93 5.21 9.09
C LEU A 47 -45.16 3.89 9.16
N SER A 48 -45.72 2.79 8.66
CA SER A 48 -45.02 1.50 8.49
C SER A 48 -43.93 1.55 7.43
N ALA A 49 -44.12 2.28 6.32
CA ALA A 49 -43.11 2.43 5.28
C ALA A 49 -41.92 3.31 5.73
N LEU A 50 -42.17 4.30 6.60
CA LEU A 50 -41.16 5.06 7.31
C LEU A 50 -40.52 4.25 8.43
N GLN A 51 -41.31 3.46 9.19
CA GLN A 51 -40.80 2.50 10.16
C GLN A 51 -39.81 1.58 9.44
N ASP A 52 -40.20 0.96 8.32
CA ASP A 52 -39.35 0.16 7.43
C ASP A 52 -38.22 0.96 6.80
N LEU A 53 -38.34 2.27 6.54
CA LEU A 53 -37.18 3.08 6.13
C LEU A 53 -36.13 3.20 7.25
N PHE A 54 -36.57 3.19 8.51
CA PHE A 54 -35.72 3.23 9.71
C PHE A 54 -35.38 1.82 10.27
N SER A 55 -36.14 0.78 9.93
CA SER A 55 -35.93 -0.63 10.25
C SER A 55 -35.43 -1.48 9.08
N VAL A 56 -35.17 -0.86 7.91
CA VAL A 56 -34.08 -1.22 7.01
C VAL A 56 -32.83 -1.16 7.87
N THR A 57 -32.46 -2.33 8.38
CA THR A 57 -31.35 -2.58 9.29
C THR A 57 -30.15 -1.75 8.86
N TRP A 58 -29.87 -0.70 9.64
CA TRP A 58 -28.79 0.27 9.46
C TRP A 58 -27.56 -0.46 8.91
N LEU A 59 -27.35 -0.31 7.59
CA LEU A 59 -26.64 -1.26 6.71
C LEU A 59 -25.62 -2.09 7.48
N ASN A 60 -25.93 -3.38 7.76
CA ASN A 60 -25.20 -4.25 8.72
C ASN A 60 -23.76 -3.79 8.88
N ARG A 61 -23.42 -3.20 10.04
CA ARG A 61 -22.22 -2.38 10.26
C ARG A 61 -20.94 -3.01 9.70
N SER A 62 -20.80 -4.33 9.83
CA SER A 62 -19.68 -5.11 9.28
C SER A 62 -19.58 -5.11 7.74
N LYS A 63 -20.71 -5.07 7.03
CA LYS A 63 -20.78 -4.91 5.56
C LYS A 63 -20.36 -3.51 5.15
N VAL A 64 -20.85 -2.46 5.80
CA VAL A 64 -20.44 -1.06 5.52
C VAL A 64 -18.94 -0.90 5.75
N GLU A 65 -18.44 -1.39 6.87
CA GLU A 65 -17.02 -1.36 7.20
C GLU A 65 -16.16 -2.06 6.13
N LYS A 66 -16.54 -3.26 5.68
CA LYS A 66 -15.87 -3.95 4.57
C LYS A 66 -15.92 -3.17 3.24
N GLN A 67 -17.02 -2.47 2.94
CA GLN A 67 -17.09 -1.61 1.76
C GLN A 67 -16.19 -0.38 1.90
N LEU A 68 -16.14 0.25 3.08
CA LEU A 68 -15.22 1.36 3.35
C LEU A 68 -13.76 0.93 3.28
N GLN A 69 -13.40 -0.27 3.74
CA GLN A 69 -12.08 -0.88 3.56
C GLN A 69 -11.73 -1.04 2.06
N VAL A 70 -12.64 -1.60 1.26
CA VAL A 70 -12.47 -1.73 -0.20
C VAL A 70 -12.30 -0.37 -0.88
N ILE A 71 -13.18 0.58 -0.59
CA ILE A 71 -13.14 1.94 -1.16
C ILE A 71 -11.84 2.67 -0.78
N SER A 72 -11.36 2.50 0.45
CA SER A 72 -10.12 3.12 0.93
C SER A 72 -8.89 2.59 0.21
N VAL A 73 -8.82 1.28 0.00
CA VAL A 73 -7.74 0.65 -0.77
C VAL A 73 -7.83 1.03 -2.26
N LEU A 74 -9.03 1.05 -2.84
CA LEU A 74 -9.22 1.49 -4.22
C LEU A 74 -8.82 2.96 -4.41
N GLN A 75 -9.24 3.86 -3.51
CA GLN A 75 -8.86 5.28 -3.52
C GLN A 75 -7.35 5.43 -3.52
N TRP A 76 -6.64 4.67 -2.67
CA TRP A 76 -5.18 4.71 -2.62
C TRP A 76 -4.54 4.22 -3.92
N ILE A 77 -4.99 3.10 -4.49
CA ILE A 77 -4.47 2.53 -5.75
C ILE A 77 -4.68 3.49 -6.92
N LEU A 78 -5.89 4.06 -7.06
CA LEU A 78 -6.18 5.05 -8.10
C LEU A 78 -5.36 6.33 -7.89
N SER A 79 -5.11 6.72 -6.63
CA SER A 79 -4.26 7.88 -6.32
C SER A 79 -2.78 7.63 -6.66
N PHE A 80 -2.29 6.40 -6.45
CA PHE A 80 -0.92 6.01 -6.77
C PHE A 80 -0.69 5.88 -8.29
N LEU A 81 -1.64 5.28 -9.02
CA LEU A 81 -1.49 4.96 -10.44
C LEU A 81 -1.96 6.06 -11.40
N ILE A 82 -3.02 6.80 -11.06
CA ILE A 82 -3.77 7.63 -12.03
C ILE A 82 -3.70 9.13 -11.70
N LEU A 83 -3.78 9.52 -10.42
CA LEU A 83 -3.94 10.92 -10.01
C LEU A 83 -2.95 11.89 -10.67
N GLY A 84 -1.65 11.56 -10.65
CA GLY A 84 -0.63 12.44 -11.24
C GLY A 84 -0.81 12.66 -12.74
N VAL A 85 -1.12 11.61 -13.50
CA VAL A 85 -1.33 11.68 -14.95
C VAL A 85 -2.65 12.41 -15.26
N ALA A 86 -3.73 12.05 -14.57
CA ALA A 86 -5.05 12.64 -14.76
C ALA A 86 -5.06 14.14 -14.41
N CYS A 87 -4.52 14.53 -13.25
CA CYS A 87 -4.43 15.94 -12.87
C CYS A 87 -3.51 16.74 -13.81
N SER A 88 -2.41 16.16 -14.30
CA SER A 88 -1.56 16.80 -15.31
C SER A 88 -2.32 17.03 -16.62
N ALA A 89 -3.08 16.03 -17.08
CA ALA A 89 -3.89 16.13 -18.30
C ALA A 89 -5.04 17.15 -18.15
N ILE A 90 -5.73 17.17 -17.00
CA ILE A 90 -6.80 18.14 -16.72
C ILE A 90 -6.24 19.56 -16.66
N LEU A 91 -5.11 19.79 -15.98
CA LEU A 91 -4.47 21.11 -15.95
C LEU A 91 -3.98 21.55 -17.34
N MET A 92 -3.46 20.63 -18.15
CA MET A 92 -3.07 20.92 -19.54
C MET A 92 -4.30 21.29 -20.39
N TYR A 93 -5.39 20.52 -20.29
CA TYR A 93 -6.66 20.81 -20.96
C TYR A 93 -7.28 22.15 -20.50
N THR A 94 -7.07 22.54 -19.24
CA THR A 94 -7.59 23.80 -18.68
C THR A 94 -6.98 25.03 -19.37
N PHE A 95 -5.78 24.95 -19.97
CA PHE A 95 -5.25 26.03 -20.82
C PHE A 95 -6.07 26.25 -22.09
N CYS A 96 -6.80 25.24 -22.55
CA CYS A 96 -7.64 25.29 -23.76
C CYS A 96 -9.09 25.71 -23.48
N THR A 97 -9.40 26.21 -22.27
CA THR A 97 -10.74 26.66 -21.88
C THR A 97 -10.69 28.07 -21.27
N ASP A 98 -11.86 28.69 -21.07
CA ASP A 98 -11.97 30.00 -20.42
C ASP A 98 -11.37 30.03 -18.99
N CYS A 99 -11.15 28.85 -18.39
CA CYS A 99 -10.53 28.68 -17.08
C CYS A 99 -8.98 28.70 -17.11
N TRP A 100 -8.33 29.04 -18.23
CA TRP A 100 -6.86 29.03 -18.39
C TRP A 100 -6.07 29.76 -17.30
N LEU A 101 -6.65 30.82 -16.71
CA LEU A 101 -6.05 31.55 -15.58
C LEU A 101 -5.77 30.64 -14.37
N ILE A 102 -6.61 29.64 -14.11
CA ILE A 102 -6.41 28.66 -13.03
C ILE A 102 -5.14 27.84 -13.28
N ALA A 103 -4.92 27.41 -14.53
CA ALA A 103 -3.73 26.68 -14.92
C ALA A 103 -2.48 27.57 -14.79
N VAL A 104 -2.52 28.81 -15.31
CA VAL A 104 -1.40 29.76 -15.18
C VAL A 104 -1.04 30.00 -13.72
N LEU A 105 -2.01 30.33 -12.86
CA LEU A 105 -1.75 30.57 -11.43
C LEU A 105 -1.14 29.34 -10.74
N TYR A 106 -1.64 28.14 -11.04
CA TYR A 106 -1.09 26.90 -10.48
C TYR A 106 0.34 26.63 -10.98
N PHE A 107 0.63 26.78 -12.27
CA PHE A 107 1.97 26.57 -12.83
C PHE A 107 2.98 27.64 -12.38
N THR A 108 2.56 28.90 -12.23
CA THR A 108 3.37 29.96 -11.62
C THR A 108 3.72 29.62 -10.18
N TRP A 109 2.74 29.21 -9.36
CA TRP A 109 3.00 28.75 -8.00
C TRP A 109 3.92 27.53 -7.96
N LEU A 110 3.72 26.55 -8.86
CA LEU A 110 4.56 25.36 -8.97
C LEU A 110 6.03 25.68 -9.29
N ALA A 111 6.28 26.71 -10.11
CA ALA A 111 7.62 27.17 -10.42
C ALA A 111 8.33 27.78 -9.19
N PHE A 112 7.63 28.61 -8.41
CA PHE A 112 8.15 29.12 -7.12
C PHE A 112 8.32 28.01 -6.07
N ASP A 113 7.45 26.99 -6.09
CA ASP A 113 7.42 25.91 -5.11
C ASP A 113 8.31 24.71 -5.46
N TRP A 114 9.06 24.78 -6.56
CA TRP A 114 9.71 23.64 -7.21
C TRP A 114 10.56 22.77 -6.27
N ASP A 115 11.36 23.38 -5.40
CA ASP A 115 12.29 22.69 -4.50
C ASP A 115 11.70 22.27 -3.15
N THR A 116 10.45 22.62 -2.83
CA THR A 116 9.82 22.27 -1.54
C THR A 116 9.82 20.77 -1.24
N PRO A 117 9.59 19.84 -2.19
CA PRO A 117 9.74 18.41 -1.95
C PRO A 117 11.12 18.00 -1.43
N LYS A 118 12.20 18.67 -1.88
CA LYS A 118 13.58 18.40 -1.43
C LYS A 118 13.86 18.89 -0.01
N LYS A 119 13.03 19.81 0.51
CA LYS A 119 13.18 20.44 1.83
C LYS A 119 12.28 19.81 2.89
N GLY A 120 11.86 18.56 2.69
CA GLY A 120 10.96 17.82 3.59
C GLY A 120 9.46 18.01 3.32
N GLY A 121 9.09 18.78 2.29
CA GLY A 121 7.71 18.93 1.85
C GLY A 121 6.78 19.64 2.84
N ARG A 122 5.48 19.36 2.74
CA ARG A 122 4.40 19.96 3.55
C ARG A 122 3.55 18.91 4.26
N ARG A 123 4.15 18.20 5.21
CA ARG A 123 3.48 17.15 5.99
C ARG A 123 2.26 17.70 6.74
N SER A 124 1.08 17.16 6.48
CA SER A 124 -0.19 17.57 7.10
C SER A 124 -0.66 16.52 8.10
N GLN A 125 -0.76 16.87 9.38
CA GLN A 125 -1.30 15.95 10.38
C GLN A 125 -2.78 15.63 10.14
N TRP A 126 -3.54 16.55 9.56
CA TRP A 126 -4.94 16.30 9.21
C TRP A 126 -5.06 15.18 8.15
N VAL A 127 -4.29 15.27 7.06
CA VAL A 127 -4.29 14.21 6.02
C VAL A 127 -3.82 12.88 6.59
N ARG A 128 -2.74 12.87 7.39
CA ARG A 128 -2.21 11.64 8.00
C ARG A 128 -3.18 10.96 8.98
N ASN A 129 -4.17 11.69 9.51
CA ASN A 129 -5.19 11.19 10.45
C ASN A 129 -6.57 10.89 9.81
N TRP A 130 -6.72 11.05 8.49
CA TRP A 130 -7.98 10.74 7.79
C TRP A 130 -8.49 9.32 8.09
N ALA A 131 -9.80 9.17 8.24
CA ALA A 131 -10.44 7.90 8.57
C ALA A 131 -10.19 6.79 7.53
N VAL A 132 -10.03 7.18 6.26
CA VAL A 132 -9.69 6.30 5.12
C VAL A 132 -8.45 5.44 5.41
N TRP A 133 -7.45 5.95 6.16
CA TRP A 133 -6.25 5.17 6.48
C TRP A 133 -6.49 4.07 7.52
N ARG A 134 -7.47 4.23 8.41
CA ARG A 134 -7.87 3.17 9.35
C ARG A 134 -8.54 2.03 8.61
N TYR A 135 -9.49 2.34 7.72
CA TYR A 135 -10.09 1.34 6.83
C TYR A 135 -9.08 0.70 5.86
N PHE A 136 -8.10 1.44 5.36
CA PHE A 136 -6.99 0.88 4.59
C PHE A 136 -6.16 -0.12 5.41
N ARG A 137 -5.77 0.24 6.64
CA ARG A 137 -5.08 -0.66 7.58
C ARG A 137 -5.90 -1.92 7.85
N ASP A 138 -7.18 -1.77 8.11
CA ASP A 138 -8.09 -2.84 8.51
C ASP A 138 -8.52 -3.76 7.34
N TYR A 139 -8.18 -3.39 6.10
CA TYR A 139 -8.27 -4.27 4.93
C TYR A 139 -7.18 -5.35 4.89
N PHE A 140 -5.96 -5.03 5.34
CA PHE A 140 -4.79 -5.92 5.36
C PHE A 140 -4.30 -6.26 6.78
N PRO A 141 -5.15 -6.13 7.81
CA PRO A 141 -4.76 -6.03 9.22
C PRO A 141 -3.35 -5.45 9.49
N ILE A 142 -3.00 -4.27 8.95
CA ILE A 142 -1.61 -3.79 8.97
C ILE A 142 -1.14 -3.48 10.40
N GLN A 143 0.00 -4.05 10.78
CA GLN A 143 0.62 -3.83 12.09
C GLN A 143 2.03 -3.22 11.98
N LEU A 144 2.34 -2.33 12.92
CA LEU A 144 3.68 -1.78 13.15
C LEU A 144 4.21 -2.26 14.50
N VAL A 145 5.20 -3.14 14.46
CA VAL A 145 5.88 -3.69 15.65
C VAL A 145 7.16 -2.91 15.90
N LYS A 146 7.21 -2.22 17.03
CA LYS A 146 8.41 -1.56 17.55
C LYS A 146 9.19 -2.54 18.43
N THR A 147 10.49 -2.70 18.19
CA THR A 147 11.36 -3.50 19.07
C THR A 147 12.15 -2.63 20.06
N HIS A 148 12.58 -1.43 19.66
CA HIS A 148 13.46 -0.56 20.46
C HIS A 148 12.97 0.90 20.52
N ASN A 149 13.37 1.61 21.58
CA ASN A 149 13.25 3.06 21.65
C ASN A 149 14.29 3.75 20.75
N LEU A 150 13.95 4.92 20.24
CA LEU A 150 14.85 5.74 19.40
C LEU A 150 15.08 7.08 20.08
N LEU A 151 16.30 7.60 19.98
CA LEU A 151 16.71 8.87 20.58
C LEU A 151 16.31 10.02 19.66
N THR A 152 15.52 10.95 20.18
CA THR A 152 15.08 12.15 19.44
C THR A 152 16.22 13.11 19.08
N THR A 153 17.39 12.93 19.69
CA THR A 153 18.64 13.65 19.40
C THR A 153 19.41 13.10 18.20
N ARG A 154 19.06 11.91 17.68
CA ARG A 154 19.70 11.28 16.52
C ARG A 154 18.79 11.32 15.30
N ASN A 155 19.39 11.17 14.12
CA ASN A 155 18.67 10.97 12.86
C ASN A 155 18.87 9.53 12.40
N TYR A 156 17.95 9.02 11.58
CA TYR A 156 17.85 7.61 11.23
C TYR A 156 17.63 7.40 9.73
N ILE A 157 18.24 6.36 9.18
CA ILE A 157 17.84 5.76 7.91
C ILE A 157 17.22 4.39 8.18
N PHE A 158 15.92 4.30 7.95
CA PHE A 158 15.13 3.07 8.06
C PHE A 158 15.20 2.34 6.71
N GLY A 159 15.91 1.21 6.65
CA GLY A 159 15.92 0.37 5.45
C GLY A 159 14.70 -0.55 5.46
N TYR A 160 13.75 -0.31 4.56
CA TYR A 160 12.50 -1.07 4.46
C TYR A 160 12.62 -2.21 3.45
N HIS A 161 12.19 -3.41 3.87
CA HIS A 161 12.25 -4.65 3.10
C HIS A 161 11.01 -5.52 3.36
N PRO A 162 10.53 -6.32 2.39
CA PRO A 162 10.69 -6.11 0.95
C PRO A 162 9.80 -4.96 0.47
N HIS A 163 9.98 -4.51 -0.77
CA HIS A 163 9.18 -3.46 -1.41
C HIS A 163 7.73 -3.90 -1.69
N GLY A 164 7.51 -5.19 -1.98
CA GLY A 164 6.31 -5.67 -2.65
C GLY A 164 6.08 -4.92 -3.98
N ILE A 165 4.85 -4.92 -4.49
CA ILE A 165 4.54 -4.21 -5.75
C ILE A 165 4.39 -2.70 -5.55
N MET A 166 3.79 -2.26 -4.44
CA MET A 166 3.50 -0.84 -4.19
C MET A 166 3.91 -0.31 -2.80
N GLY A 167 4.50 -1.12 -1.91
CA GLY A 167 4.86 -0.70 -0.56
C GLY A 167 3.68 -0.26 0.30
N LEU A 168 2.61 -1.06 0.34
CA LEU A 168 1.37 -0.79 1.08
C LEU A 168 1.65 -0.66 2.59
N GLY A 169 2.47 -1.54 3.15
CA GLY A 169 2.90 -1.48 4.54
C GLY A 169 3.74 -0.24 4.83
N ALA A 170 4.68 0.11 3.95
CA ALA A 170 5.54 1.29 4.09
C ALA A 170 4.71 2.59 4.08
N PHE A 171 3.77 2.70 3.15
CA PHE A 171 2.85 3.83 3.09
C PHE A 171 2.02 3.92 4.38
N CYS A 172 1.31 2.86 4.76
CA CYS A 172 0.42 2.89 5.92
C CYS A 172 1.18 3.23 7.21
N ASN A 173 2.32 2.59 7.44
CA ASN A 173 3.06 2.69 8.69
C ASN A 173 3.84 3.99 8.85
N PHE A 174 4.30 4.62 7.76
CA PHE A 174 5.20 5.78 7.85
C PHE A 174 4.64 7.06 7.21
N SER A 175 3.64 6.94 6.32
CA SER A 175 2.99 8.10 5.66
C SER A 175 1.62 8.45 6.25
N THR A 176 1.12 7.69 7.23
CA THR A 176 -0.15 7.94 7.93
C THR A 176 0.01 7.78 9.45
N GLU A 177 -1.05 8.02 10.23
CA GLU A 177 -1.15 7.66 11.65
C GLU A 177 -2.03 6.43 11.91
N ALA A 178 -2.40 5.65 10.88
CA ALA A 178 -3.30 4.50 11.05
C ALA A 178 -2.77 3.43 12.00
N THR A 179 -1.46 3.20 12.02
CA THR A 179 -0.77 2.31 12.99
C THR A 179 -0.07 3.08 14.10
N GLU A 180 -0.47 4.34 14.33
CA GLU A 180 -0.05 5.19 15.44
C GLU A 180 1.47 5.37 15.58
N VAL A 181 2.15 5.58 14.45
CA VAL A 181 3.61 5.71 14.39
C VAL A 181 4.13 6.82 15.31
N SER A 182 3.42 7.94 15.45
CA SER A 182 3.80 9.02 16.37
C SER A 182 3.67 8.64 17.86
N LYS A 183 2.79 7.68 18.21
CA LYS A 183 2.71 7.14 19.59
C LYS A 183 3.79 6.09 19.83
N LYS A 184 4.10 5.25 18.83
CA LYS A 184 5.13 4.22 18.92
C LYS A 184 6.53 4.85 19.00
N PHE A 185 6.82 5.85 18.18
CA PHE A 185 8.10 6.55 18.12
C PHE A 185 7.94 8.05 18.43
N PRO A 186 7.66 8.42 19.69
CA PRO A 186 7.41 9.80 20.07
C PRO A 186 8.62 10.70 19.75
N GLY A 187 8.37 11.85 19.15
CA GLY A 187 9.39 12.80 18.71
C GLY A 187 10.13 12.41 17.42
N ILE A 188 9.94 11.19 16.89
CA ILE A 188 10.52 10.78 15.61
C ILE A 188 9.59 11.20 14.46
N ARG A 189 10.18 11.76 13.40
CA ARG A 189 9.49 12.25 12.20
C ARG A 189 9.79 11.31 11.03
N PRO A 190 8.88 10.39 10.66
CA PRO A 190 9.05 9.56 9.49
C PRO A 190 8.90 10.38 8.20
N TYR A 191 9.77 10.08 7.24
CA TYR A 191 9.73 10.57 5.86
C TYR A 191 9.90 9.38 4.91
N LEU A 192 8.85 8.98 4.19
CA LEU A 192 8.93 7.88 3.23
C LEU A 192 9.54 8.39 1.90
N ALA A 193 10.68 7.84 1.50
CA ALA A 193 11.38 8.25 0.29
C ALA A 193 10.88 7.42 -0.92
N THR A 194 10.34 8.09 -1.94
CA THR A 194 9.79 7.46 -3.16
C THR A 194 10.33 8.13 -4.44
N LEU A 195 10.05 7.53 -5.61
CA LEU A 195 10.60 7.96 -6.91
C LEU A 195 10.47 9.48 -7.13
N ALA A 196 11.61 10.15 -7.34
CA ALA A 196 11.67 11.61 -7.47
C ALA A 196 10.82 12.17 -8.64
N GLY A 197 10.52 11.37 -9.67
CA GLY A 197 9.62 11.73 -10.75
C GLY A 197 8.19 12.05 -10.29
N ASN A 198 7.71 11.40 -9.21
CA ASN A 198 6.37 11.63 -8.68
C ASN A 198 6.16 13.09 -8.21
N PHE A 199 7.24 13.75 -7.78
CA PHE A 199 7.21 15.13 -7.28
C PHE A 199 7.25 16.19 -8.39
N ARG A 200 7.33 15.77 -9.65
CA ARG A 200 7.17 16.63 -10.84
C ARG A 200 5.73 16.66 -11.37
N MET A 201 4.88 15.73 -10.93
CA MET A 201 3.47 15.70 -11.34
C MET A 201 2.63 16.62 -10.46
N PRO A 202 1.92 17.61 -11.03
CA PRO A 202 0.89 18.39 -10.37
C PRO A 202 -0.11 17.57 -9.55
N VAL A 203 -0.58 18.14 -8.44
CA VAL A 203 -1.54 17.59 -7.45
C VAL A 203 -1.03 16.35 -6.70
N LEU A 204 -0.41 15.40 -7.40
CA LEU A 204 0.20 14.22 -6.79
C LEU A 204 1.38 14.59 -5.89
N ARG A 205 2.23 15.56 -6.29
CA ARG A 205 3.35 16.02 -5.44
C ARG A 205 2.87 16.57 -4.09
N GLU A 206 1.77 17.32 -4.06
CA GLU A 206 1.17 17.87 -2.84
C GLU A 206 0.55 16.77 -1.98
N TYR A 207 -0.20 15.85 -2.62
CA TYR A 207 -0.78 14.69 -1.96
C TYR A 207 0.30 13.83 -1.27
N LEU A 208 1.39 13.50 -1.96
CA LEU A 208 2.52 12.76 -1.39
C LEU A 208 3.20 13.55 -0.25
N MET A 209 3.52 14.82 -0.48
CA MET A 209 4.11 15.68 0.56
C MET A 209 3.25 15.79 1.80
N SER A 210 1.91 15.76 1.67
CA SER A 210 0.99 15.84 2.80
C SER A 210 1.07 14.62 3.73
N GLY A 211 1.38 13.43 3.19
CA GLY A 211 1.71 12.24 3.98
C GLY A 211 3.08 12.29 4.68
N GLY A 212 3.93 13.25 4.32
CA GLY A 212 5.35 13.27 4.69
C GLY A 212 6.25 12.47 3.74
N ILE A 213 5.76 12.14 2.56
CA ILE A 213 6.52 11.41 1.53
C ILE A 213 7.43 12.41 0.81
N CYS A 214 8.68 12.02 0.54
CA CYS A 214 9.70 12.87 -0.08
C CYS A 214 10.40 12.18 -1.27
N PRO A 215 11.14 12.92 -2.11
CA PRO A 215 11.94 12.34 -3.18
C PRO A 215 13.10 11.48 -2.65
N VAL A 216 13.28 10.27 -3.18
CA VAL A 216 14.46 9.43 -2.95
C VAL A 216 15.65 9.92 -3.79
N ASN A 217 16.13 11.12 -3.47
CA ASN A 217 17.36 11.67 -4.03
C ASN A 217 18.31 12.15 -2.93
N ARG A 218 19.59 12.28 -3.29
CA ARG A 218 20.64 12.63 -2.34
C ARG A 218 20.41 13.99 -1.68
N ASP A 219 20.02 15.01 -2.43
CA ASP A 219 19.85 16.37 -1.88
C ASP A 219 18.77 16.42 -0.79
N THR A 220 17.68 15.67 -0.98
CA THR A 220 16.59 15.55 0.01
C THR A 220 17.06 14.84 1.27
N ILE A 221 17.82 13.74 1.12
CA ILE A 221 18.37 12.98 2.24
C ILE A 221 19.42 13.82 2.99
N ASP A 222 20.33 14.46 2.26
CA ASP A 222 21.36 15.36 2.80
C ASP A 222 20.69 16.53 3.57
N TYR A 223 19.61 17.14 3.05
CA TYR A 223 18.84 18.16 3.76
C TYR A 223 18.16 17.62 5.04
N LEU A 224 17.46 16.48 4.94
CA LEU A 224 16.71 15.91 6.06
C LEU A 224 17.62 15.44 7.21
N LEU A 225 18.83 14.94 6.90
CA LEU A 225 19.77 14.46 7.91
C LEU A 225 20.66 15.56 8.52
N SER A 226 20.84 16.71 7.85
CA SER A 226 21.76 17.77 8.30
C SER A 226 21.12 19.13 8.62
N LYS A 227 20.07 19.55 7.88
CA LYS A 227 19.45 20.89 7.99
C LYS A 227 18.08 20.87 8.66
N ASN A 228 17.38 19.74 8.64
CA ASN A 228 16.04 19.60 9.21
C ASN A 228 16.04 19.24 10.72
N GLY A 229 17.11 19.54 11.46
CA GLY A 229 17.27 19.18 12.89
C GLY A 229 17.44 17.68 13.15
N SER A 230 17.17 17.24 14.40
CA SER A 230 17.25 15.84 14.84
C SER A 230 15.88 15.12 14.81
N GLY A 231 15.86 13.82 15.13
CA GLY A 231 14.64 13.03 15.21
C GLY A 231 14.01 12.71 13.85
N ASN A 232 14.72 12.90 12.74
CA ASN A 232 14.25 12.52 11.41
C ASN A 232 14.52 11.03 11.17
N ALA A 233 13.51 10.30 10.69
CA ALA A 233 13.67 8.93 10.20
C ALA A 233 13.31 8.89 8.72
N ILE A 234 14.28 8.57 7.87
CA ILE A 234 14.06 8.48 6.42
C ILE A 234 13.87 7.01 6.07
N ILE A 235 12.67 6.67 5.58
CA ILE A 235 12.35 5.30 5.17
C ILE A 235 12.74 5.15 3.70
N ILE A 236 13.75 4.32 3.45
CA ILE A 236 14.23 3.99 2.11
C ILE A 236 13.88 2.53 1.84
N VAL A 237 13.07 2.27 0.82
CA VAL A 237 12.81 0.91 0.35
C VAL A 237 13.99 0.46 -0.52
N VAL A 238 14.93 -0.29 0.07
CA VAL A 238 16.31 -0.38 -0.43
C VAL A 238 16.43 -1.14 -1.75
N GLY A 239 15.65 -2.22 -1.93
CA GLY A 239 15.62 -2.96 -3.20
C GLY A 239 15.01 -2.17 -4.35
N GLY A 240 14.10 -1.23 -4.02
CA GLY A 240 13.44 -0.32 -4.96
C GLY A 240 12.72 -1.05 -6.09
N ALA A 241 12.70 -0.43 -7.27
CA ALA A 241 12.05 -0.98 -8.46
C ALA A 241 12.64 -2.33 -8.94
N ALA A 242 13.83 -2.75 -8.50
CA ALA A 242 14.36 -4.07 -8.86
C ALA A 242 13.64 -5.19 -8.11
N GLU A 243 13.31 -4.92 -6.85
CA GLU A 243 12.65 -5.86 -5.94
C GLU A 243 11.15 -5.97 -6.22
N SER A 244 10.49 -4.87 -6.59
CA SER A 244 9.09 -4.90 -7.04
C SER A 244 8.93 -5.74 -8.32
N LEU A 245 9.91 -5.70 -9.23
CA LEU A 245 9.95 -6.55 -10.43
C LEU A 245 10.19 -8.04 -10.17
N SER A 246 10.52 -8.43 -8.93
CA SER A 246 10.67 -9.81 -8.47
C SER A 246 9.72 -10.18 -7.32
N SER A 247 8.73 -9.34 -7.03
CA SER A 247 7.73 -9.58 -5.98
C SER A 247 6.82 -10.76 -6.34
N VAL A 248 6.90 -11.84 -5.58
CA VAL A 248 6.10 -13.06 -5.75
C VAL A 248 5.60 -13.55 -4.38
N PRO A 249 4.30 -13.91 -4.23
CA PRO A 249 3.79 -14.55 -3.03
C PRO A 249 4.57 -15.81 -2.63
N GLY A 250 4.74 -16.02 -1.34
CA GLY A 250 5.50 -17.14 -0.77
C GLY A 250 7.02 -17.00 -0.84
N LYS A 251 7.57 -15.89 -1.39
CA LYS A 251 9.03 -15.70 -1.49
C LYS A 251 9.52 -14.55 -0.62
N ASN A 252 10.42 -14.88 0.32
CA ASN A 252 11.11 -13.94 1.20
C ASN A 252 12.51 -13.61 0.63
N SER A 253 12.57 -12.70 -0.35
CA SER A 253 13.84 -12.28 -0.97
C SER A 253 13.97 -10.77 -1.09
N VAL A 254 15.17 -10.26 -0.79
CA VAL A 254 15.51 -8.83 -0.81
C VAL A 254 16.70 -8.56 -1.74
N THR A 255 16.67 -7.42 -2.45
CA THR A 255 17.74 -6.91 -3.29
C THR A 255 18.57 -5.93 -2.47
N LEU A 256 19.63 -6.41 -1.82
CA LEU A 256 20.38 -5.66 -0.80
C LEU A 256 21.90 -5.82 -0.94
N LYS A 257 22.43 -6.97 -1.38
CA LYS A 257 23.86 -7.32 -1.35
C LYS A 257 24.78 -6.24 -1.97
N ASN A 258 24.29 -5.57 -3.01
CA ASN A 258 24.99 -4.53 -3.75
C ASN A 258 24.44 -3.10 -3.51
N ARG A 259 23.47 -2.91 -2.59
CA ARG A 259 22.76 -1.63 -2.36
C ARG A 259 23.40 -0.74 -1.30
N LYS A 260 24.72 -0.58 -1.34
CA LYS A 260 25.53 0.10 -0.30
C LYS A 260 25.33 1.63 -0.18
N GLY A 261 24.51 2.24 -1.05
CA GLY A 261 24.33 3.70 -1.12
C GLY A 261 23.71 4.34 0.13
N PHE A 262 22.77 3.66 0.79
CA PHE A 262 22.13 4.19 2.01
C PHE A 262 23.10 4.18 3.20
N VAL A 263 23.95 3.15 3.32
CA VAL A 263 25.03 3.06 4.33
C VAL A 263 26.04 4.19 4.14
N LYS A 264 26.42 4.49 2.90
CA LYS A 264 27.29 5.64 2.59
C LYS A 264 26.67 6.97 3.01
N LEU A 265 25.35 7.15 2.89
CA LEU A 265 24.66 8.36 3.36
C LEU A 265 24.58 8.40 4.89
N ALA A 266 24.26 7.27 5.54
CA ALA A 266 24.25 7.14 6.99
C ALA A 266 25.58 7.58 7.61
N LEU A 267 26.70 7.04 7.11
CA LEU A 267 28.06 7.38 7.57
C LEU A 267 28.36 8.87 7.43
N ARG A 268 28.00 9.52 6.32
CA ARG A 268 28.29 10.95 6.09
C ARG A 268 27.57 11.90 7.05
N HIS A 269 26.41 11.49 7.55
CA HIS A 269 25.60 12.29 8.47
C HIS A 269 25.66 11.82 9.92
N GLY A 270 26.23 10.63 10.20
CA GLY A 270 26.13 9.99 11.52
C GLY A 270 24.70 9.59 11.87
N ALA A 271 23.92 9.21 10.85
CA ALA A 271 22.53 8.80 11.01
C ALA A 271 22.46 7.28 11.18
N ASP A 272 21.75 6.81 12.21
CA ASP A 272 21.74 5.39 12.57
C ASP A 272 20.96 4.56 11.54
N LEU A 273 21.44 3.36 11.26
CA LEU A 273 20.76 2.42 10.36
C LEU A 273 19.77 1.57 11.16
N VAL A 274 18.51 1.50 10.70
CA VAL A 274 17.49 0.65 11.33
C VAL A 274 16.97 -0.35 10.28
N PRO A 275 17.19 -1.66 10.46
CA PRO A 275 16.64 -2.67 9.59
C PRO A 275 15.13 -2.83 9.85
N ILE A 276 14.34 -2.93 8.79
CA ILE A 276 12.90 -3.15 8.87
C ILE A 276 12.52 -4.29 7.93
N TYR A 277 11.74 -5.24 8.43
CA TYR A 277 11.14 -6.31 7.62
C TYR A 277 9.61 -6.28 7.69
N SER A 278 8.94 -6.44 6.55
CA SER A 278 7.47 -6.44 6.41
C SER A 278 6.97 -7.81 5.95
N PHE A 279 6.54 -8.62 6.91
CA PHE A 279 5.92 -9.91 6.64
C PHE A 279 4.57 -9.71 5.94
N GLY A 280 4.30 -10.48 4.89
CA GLY A 280 3.04 -10.41 4.14
C GLY A 280 2.99 -9.39 3.00
N GLU A 281 3.98 -8.51 2.85
CA GLU A 281 4.01 -7.46 1.81
C GLU A 281 3.95 -8.02 0.37
N ASN A 282 4.55 -9.20 0.15
CA ASN A 282 4.56 -9.88 -1.15
C ASN A 282 3.27 -10.69 -1.43
N GLU A 283 2.41 -10.93 -0.42
CA GLU A 283 1.23 -11.82 -0.52
C GLU A 283 -0.01 -11.13 -1.12
N VAL A 284 0.01 -9.80 -1.13
CA VAL A 284 -1.15 -8.96 -1.48
C VAL A 284 -1.43 -8.89 -2.99
N TYR A 285 -0.47 -9.28 -3.84
CA TYR A 285 -0.62 -9.30 -5.28
C TYR A 285 0.12 -10.46 -5.92
N LYS A 286 -0.41 -10.99 -7.02
CA LYS A 286 0.30 -11.88 -7.94
C LYS A 286 0.86 -11.06 -9.11
N GLN A 287 2.05 -11.42 -9.57
CA GLN A 287 2.73 -10.74 -10.69
C GLN A 287 3.10 -11.73 -11.79
N VAL A 288 2.97 -11.31 -13.04
CA VAL A 288 3.56 -12.01 -14.19
C VAL A 288 5.05 -11.70 -14.20
N ILE A 289 5.87 -12.71 -13.89
CA ILE A 289 7.32 -12.62 -13.96
C ILE A 289 7.75 -13.03 -15.38
N PHE A 290 8.40 -12.11 -16.10
CA PHE A 290 9.02 -12.43 -17.38
C PHE A 290 10.33 -13.16 -17.16
N GLU A 291 10.52 -14.28 -17.86
CA GLU A 291 11.75 -15.09 -17.82
C GLU A 291 12.98 -14.26 -18.20
N GLU A 292 14.12 -14.55 -17.56
CA GLU A 292 15.37 -13.89 -17.90
C GLU A 292 15.82 -14.25 -19.32
N GLY A 293 16.28 -13.25 -20.08
CA GLY A 293 16.54 -13.37 -21.52
C GLY A 293 15.32 -13.15 -22.43
N SER A 294 14.09 -13.20 -21.92
CA SER A 294 12.89 -12.94 -22.73
C SER A 294 12.79 -11.49 -23.23
N TRP A 295 12.12 -11.29 -24.38
CA TRP A 295 11.85 -9.95 -24.91
C TRP A 295 11.08 -9.07 -23.93
N GLY A 296 10.08 -9.61 -23.23
CA GLY A 296 9.31 -8.88 -22.22
C GLY A 296 10.20 -8.39 -21.07
N ARG A 297 11.12 -9.24 -20.57
CA ARG A 297 12.09 -8.88 -19.54
C ARG A 297 13.09 -7.82 -20.03
N TRP A 298 13.52 -7.91 -21.29
CA TRP A 298 14.37 -6.91 -21.92
C TRP A 298 13.68 -5.54 -22.02
N VAL A 299 12.42 -5.48 -22.48
CA VAL A 299 11.62 -4.25 -22.51
C VAL A 299 11.47 -3.68 -21.10
N GLN A 300 11.10 -4.51 -20.13
CA GLN A 300 10.91 -4.11 -18.74
C GLN A 300 12.19 -3.51 -18.13
N LYS A 301 13.36 -4.14 -18.35
CA LYS A 301 14.67 -3.62 -17.91
C LYS A 301 15.08 -2.32 -18.64
N LYS A 302 14.74 -2.16 -19.92
CA LYS A 302 14.98 -0.92 -20.68
C LYS A 302 14.12 0.23 -20.14
N PHE A 303 12.83 0.00 -19.93
CA PHE A 303 11.92 0.97 -19.29
C PHE A 303 12.42 1.36 -17.90
N GLN A 304 12.80 0.38 -17.06
CA GLN A 304 13.38 0.63 -15.74
C GLN A 304 14.60 1.56 -15.81
N LYS A 305 15.53 1.30 -16.75
CA LYS A 305 16.78 2.04 -16.88
C LYS A 305 16.58 3.50 -17.31
N TYR A 306 15.62 3.77 -18.20
CA TYR A 306 15.41 5.11 -18.75
C TYR A 306 14.38 5.96 -18.00
N ILE A 307 13.30 5.33 -17.51
CA ILE A 307 12.19 6.04 -16.85
C ILE A 307 12.33 6.01 -15.32
N GLY A 308 13.12 5.07 -14.77
CA GLY A 308 13.23 4.85 -13.32
C GLY A 308 12.02 4.10 -12.72
N PHE A 309 11.01 3.81 -13.54
CA PHE A 309 9.85 3.00 -13.25
C PHE A 309 9.71 1.92 -14.33
N ALA A 310 9.37 0.71 -13.91
CA ALA A 310 9.09 -0.39 -14.81
C ALA A 310 7.67 -0.91 -14.53
N PRO A 311 6.81 -1.05 -15.54
CA PRO A 311 5.47 -1.58 -15.32
C PRO A 311 5.56 -3.03 -14.86
N CYS A 312 5.11 -3.26 -13.62
CA CYS A 312 4.71 -4.58 -13.14
C CYS A 312 3.38 -4.95 -13.83
N ILE A 313 3.28 -6.15 -14.40
CA ILE A 313 1.97 -6.71 -14.79
C ILE A 313 1.50 -7.56 -13.61
N PHE A 314 0.60 -7.01 -12.81
CA PHE A 314 0.14 -7.62 -11.56
C PHE A 314 -1.38 -7.66 -11.49
N HIS A 315 -1.88 -8.48 -10.57
CA HIS A 315 -3.29 -8.56 -10.25
C HIS A 315 -3.50 -9.04 -8.82
N GLY A 316 -4.66 -8.68 -8.26
CA GLY A 316 -5.23 -9.36 -7.12
C GLY A 316 -6.58 -9.95 -7.52
N ARG A 317 -7.62 -9.42 -6.91
CA ARG A 317 -9.03 -9.78 -7.08
C ARG A 317 -9.86 -8.66 -7.72
N GLY A 318 -11.08 -8.97 -8.10
CA GLY A 318 -12.08 -8.00 -8.52
C GLY A 318 -12.66 -7.17 -7.36
N LEU A 319 -13.40 -6.12 -7.72
CA LEU A 319 -14.12 -5.27 -6.77
C LEU A 319 -15.27 -6.04 -6.10
N PHE A 320 -16.10 -6.70 -6.92
CA PHE A 320 -17.36 -7.32 -6.50
C PHE A 320 -17.27 -8.84 -6.20
N SER A 321 -16.14 -9.49 -6.53
CA SER A 321 -15.88 -10.90 -6.24
C SER A 321 -14.40 -11.13 -5.92
N SER A 322 -14.12 -12.11 -5.07
CA SER A 322 -12.76 -12.59 -4.77
C SER A 322 -12.10 -13.33 -5.92
N ASP A 323 -12.92 -13.94 -6.79
CA ASP A 323 -12.49 -15.00 -7.70
C ASP A 323 -12.24 -14.47 -9.12
N THR A 324 -12.56 -13.19 -9.35
CA THR A 324 -12.30 -12.49 -10.62
C THR A 324 -10.98 -11.73 -10.59
N TRP A 325 -10.39 -11.54 -11.77
CA TRP A 325 -9.15 -10.78 -11.95
C TRP A 325 -9.39 -9.28 -11.79
N GLY A 326 -8.45 -8.55 -11.16
CA GLY A 326 -8.58 -7.11 -10.97
C GLY A 326 -7.44 -6.43 -10.20
N LEU A 327 -7.56 -5.11 -10.04
CA LEU A 327 -6.56 -4.26 -9.38
C LEU A 327 -6.62 -4.27 -7.85
N MET A 328 -7.70 -4.75 -7.24
CA MET A 328 -7.82 -4.81 -5.78
C MET A 328 -6.88 -5.90 -5.24
N PRO A 329 -6.00 -5.61 -4.28
CA PRO A 329 -5.10 -6.61 -3.72
C PRO A 329 -5.85 -7.64 -2.89
N TYR A 330 -5.22 -8.79 -2.66
CA TYR A 330 -5.71 -9.78 -1.72
C TYR A 330 -5.66 -9.22 -0.29
N SER A 331 -6.72 -9.45 0.48
CA SER A 331 -6.76 -9.12 1.92
C SER A 331 -5.91 -10.15 2.66
N LYS A 332 -4.65 -9.80 2.89
CA LYS A 332 -3.64 -10.60 3.58
C LYS A 332 -3.00 -9.75 4.69
N PRO A 333 -2.70 -10.31 5.87
CA PRO A 333 -2.02 -9.59 6.94
C PRO A 333 -0.67 -9.02 6.49
N ILE A 334 -0.40 -7.74 6.79
CA ILE A 334 0.95 -7.14 6.64
C ILE A 334 1.46 -6.77 8.04
N THR A 335 2.62 -7.28 8.45
CA THR A 335 3.25 -6.90 9.72
C THR A 335 4.68 -6.42 9.52
N THR A 336 4.88 -5.11 9.72
CA THR A 336 6.19 -4.46 9.66
C THR A 336 6.84 -4.46 11.04
N VAL A 337 8.01 -5.06 11.15
CA VAL A 337 8.86 -5.06 12.35
C VAL A 337 10.01 -4.08 12.18
N VAL A 338 10.11 -3.10 13.07
CA VAL A 338 11.23 -2.15 13.15
C VAL A 338 12.28 -2.72 14.10
N GLY A 339 13.48 -2.99 13.58
CA GLY A 339 14.59 -3.59 14.32
C GLY A 339 15.34 -2.64 15.26
N GLU A 340 16.50 -3.10 15.72
CA GLU A 340 17.42 -2.36 16.59
C GLU A 340 18.26 -1.35 15.78
N PRO A 341 18.47 -0.12 16.26
CA PRO A 341 19.32 0.85 15.57
C PRO A 341 20.81 0.49 15.68
N ILE A 342 21.46 0.29 14.53
CA ILE A 342 22.92 0.22 14.43
C ILE A 342 23.45 1.64 14.54
N THR A 343 24.23 1.92 15.57
CA THR A 343 24.83 3.24 15.80
C THR A 343 25.90 3.54 14.76
N ILE A 344 25.78 4.68 14.08
CA ILE A 344 26.69 5.07 12.99
C ILE A 344 27.55 6.28 13.40
N PRO A 345 28.90 6.20 13.25
CA PRO A 345 29.78 7.36 13.42
C PRO A 345 29.66 8.30 12.23
N ARG A 346 29.86 9.60 12.46
CA ARG A 346 29.89 10.58 11.37
C ARG A 346 31.28 10.62 10.73
N VAL A 347 31.36 10.21 9.46
CA VAL A 347 32.59 10.18 8.65
C VAL A 347 32.32 10.90 7.34
N GLU A 348 32.94 12.07 7.11
CA GLU A 348 32.63 12.93 5.97
C GLU A 348 32.94 12.28 4.60
N HIS A 349 34.04 11.52 4.55
CA HIS A 349 34.53 10.79 3.39
C HIS A 349 34.72 9.30 3.76
N PRO A 350 33.63 8.51 3.88
CA PRO A 350 33.73 7.12 4.30
C PRO A 350 34.42 6.29 3.22
N THR A 351 35.36 5.45 3.64
CA THR A 351 36.07 4.54 2.75
C THR A 351 35.17 3.38 2.33
N GLN A 352 35.54 2.64 1.28
CA GLN A 352 34.79 1.45 0.89
C GLN A 352 34.81 0.38 2.00
N LYS A 353 35.88 0.30 2.81
CA LYS A 353 35.97 -0.63 3.95
C LYS A 353 34.94 -0.30 5.03
N ASP A 354 34.77 0.99 5.36
CA ASP A 354 33.77 1.43 6.34
C ASP A 354 32.35 1.13 5.85
N ILE A 355 32.08 1.44 4.58
CA ILE A 355 30.79 1.17 3.93
C ILE A 355 30.50 -0.34 3.95
N ASP A 356 31.49 -1.17 3.65
CA ASP A 356 31.34 -2.63 3.62
C ASP A 356 31.12 -3.22 5.01
N LEU A 357 31.85 -2.75 6.02
CA LEU A 357 31.67 -3.14 7.43
C LEU A 357 30.24 -2.89 7.90
N TYR A 358 29.77 -1.64 7.81
CA TYR A 358 28.42 -1.28 8.27
C TYR A 358 27.31 -1.88 7.40
N HIS A 359 27.57 -2.16 6.12
CA HIS A 359 26.62 -2.88 5.27
C HIS A 359 26.50 -4.36 5.65
N THR A 360 27.60 -5.03 6.00
CA THR A 360 27.58 -6.40 6.52
C THR A 360 26.82 -6.47 7.84
N MET A 361 27.12 -5.58 8.80
CA MET A 361 26.37 -5.47 10.06
C MET A 361 24.87 -5.23 9.82
N TYR A 362 24.51 -4.41 8.83
CA TYR A 362 23.12 -4.17 8.46
C TYR A 362 22.43 -5.42 7.89
N MET A 363 23.09 -6.17 7.01
CA MET A 363 22.56 -7.42 6.45
C MET A 363 22.36 -8.48 7.53
N GLU A 364 23.34 -8.67 8.41
CA GLU A 364 23.26 -9.58 9.55
C GLU A 364 22.12 -9.21 10.51
N ALA A 365 21.97 -7.92 10.82
CA ALA A 365 20.88 -7.44 11.67
C ALA A 365 19.49 -7.63 11.01
N LEU A 366 19.38 -7.49 9.68
CA LEU A 366 18.13 -7.74 8.95
C LEU A 366 17.77 -9.23 8.93
N VAL A 367 18.73 -10.13 8.68
CA VAL A 367 18.53 -11.59 8.72
C VAL A 367 18.13 -12.02 10.14
N LYS A 368 18.86 -11.58 11.16
CA LYS A 368 18.54 -11.82 12.58
C LYS A 368 17.14 -11.31 12.96
N LEU A 369 16.71 -10.17 12.42
CA LEU A 369 15.37 -9.61 12.63
C LEU A 369 14.29 -10.49 11.98
N PHE A 370 14.55 -10.99 10.77
CA PHE A 370 13.68 -11.93 10.07
C PHE A 370 13.55 -13.24 10.85
N ASP A 371 14.67 -13.92 11.15
CA ASP A 371 14.68 -15.22 11.81
C ASP A 371 14.00 -15.20 13.18
N LYS A 372 14.22 -14.15 13.97
CA LYS A 372 13.57 -13.96 15.28
C LYS A 372 12.05 -13.82 15.21
N HIS A 373 11.50 -13.44 14.06
CA HIS A 373 10.08 -13.08 13.91
C HIS A 373 9.29 -13.95 12.93
N LYS A 374 9.95 -14.71 12.03
CA LYS A 374 9.31 -15.43 10.93
C LYS A 374 8.19 -16.40 11.37
N THR A 375 8.43 -17.18 12.42
CA THR A 375 7.46 -18.18 12.90
C THR A 375 6.28 -17.60 13.65
N LYS A 376 6.47 -16.46 14.34
CA LYS A 376 5.37 -15.66 14.89
C LYS A 376 4.40 -15.15 13.81
N PHE A 377 4.86 -15.01 12.57
CA PHE A 377 4.08 -14.51 11.44
C PHE A 377 3.77 -15.59 10.38
N GLY A 378 3.82 -16.87 10.76
CA GLY A 378 3.28 -17.98 9.98
C GLY A 378 4.22 -18.60 8.94
N LEU A 379 5.49 -18.21 8.92
CA LEU A 379 6.52 -18.89 8.13
C LEU A 379 7.10 -20.08 8.92
N PRO A 380 7.61 -21.15 8.28
CA PRO A 380 8.26 -22.25 8.98
C PRO A 380 9.65 -21.87 9.52
N GLU A 381 10.17 -22.59 10.52
CA GLU A 381 11.54 -22.38 11.04
C GLU A 381 12.63 -22.57 9.97
N THR A 382 12.34 -23.40 8.95
CA THR A 382 13.22 -23.67 7.81
C THR A 382 13.24 -22.56 6.75
N GLU A 383 12.35 -21.57 6.84
CA GLU A 383 12.32 -20.45 5.89
C GLU A 383 13.55 -19.55 6.10
N VAL A 384 14.18 -19.10 5.02
CA VAL A 384 15.38 -18.25 5.06
C VAL A 384 15.16 -17.00 4.20
N LEU A 385 15.65 -15.86 4.68
CA LEU A 385 15.66 -14.61 3.91
C LEU A 385 16.75 -14.66 2.83
N GLU A 386 16.37 -14.73 1.55
CA GLU A 386 17.32 -14.62 0.45
C GLU A 386 17.83 -13.18 0.28
N VAL A 387 19.14 -12.95 0.42
CA VAL A 387 19.78 -11.63 0.26
C VAL A 387 20.57 -11.58 -1.05
N ASN A 388 19.98 -10.91 -2.06
CA ASN A 388 20.46 -10.83 -3.44
C ASN A 388 21.21 -9.52 -3.77
#